data_AF-A0A917KQV8-F1
#
_entry.id   AF-A0A917KQV8-F1
#
_cell.length_a   1.000
_cell.length_b   1.000
_cell.length_c   1.000
_cell.angle_alpha   90.00
_cell.angle_beta   90.00
_cell.angle_gamma   90.00
#
_symmetry.space_group_name_H-M   'P 1'
#
loop_
_entity.id
_entity.type
_entity.pdbx_description
1 polymer ?
#
loop_
_entity_poly.entity_id
_entity_poly.type
_entity_poly.pdbx_seq_one_letter_code
_entity_poly.pdbx_strand_id
1 'polypeptide(L)'
;MVGIDRLPTVAILDRLTAMDDAPWADLNGKPLDNRRLSRMLAEYMTADNEPIASRNIKAAGSVLKGYYAADLWDAWARYCPPPPESPLPPLPGTENAA
;
A
#
# COMPACT_ATOMS: atom_id res chain seq x y z
N MET A 1 19.30 10.82 -5.94
CA MET A 1 18.61 9.73 -5.24
C MET A 1 17.94 8.88 -6.31
N VAL A 2 18.52 7.73 -6.65
CA VAL A 2 17.96 6.86 -7.71
C VAL A 2 16.66 6.28 -7.16
N GLY A 3 15.53 6.81 -7.63
CA GLY A 3 14.22 6.24 -7.36
C GLY A 3 14.21 4.80 -7.87
N ILE A 4 13.80 3.86 -7.02
CA ILE A 4 13.61 2.48 -7.44
C ILE A 4 12.30 2.46 -8.25
N ASP A 5 12.38 2.60 -9.57
CA ASP A 5 11.19 2.63 -10.42
C ASP A 5 10.38 1.32 -10.38
N ARG A 6 11.04 0.21 -10.00
CA ARG A 6 10.50 -1.14 -10.02
C ARG A 6 10.90 -1.89 -8.76
N LEU A 7 9.93 -2.34 -8.00
CA LEU A 7 10.13 -3.05 -6.74
C LEU A 7 9.78 -4.52 -6.93
N PRO A 8 10.75 -5.45 -6.77
CA PRO A 8 10.43 -6.86 -6.78
C PRO A 8 9.60 -7.20 -5.56
N THR A 9 8.62 -8.10 -5.72
CA THR A 9 7.68 -8.41 -4.64
C THR A 9 8.39 -8.93 -3.39
N VAL A 10 9.47 -9.68 -3.56
CA VAL A 10 10.31 -10.16 -2.45
C VAL A 10 10.87 -9.01 -1.60
N ALA A 11 11.34 -7.92 -2.22
CA ALA A 11 11.85 -6.78 -1.47
C ALA A 11 10.74 -5.99 -0.77
N ILE A 12 9.52 -6.02 -1.30
CA ILE A 12 8.34 -5.44 -0.62
C ILE A 12 8.00 -6.29 0.60
N LEU A 13 7.94 -7.61 0.46
CA LEU A 13 7.67 -8.54 1.55
C LEU A 13 8.72 -8.42 2.65
N ASP A 14 10.01 -8.46 2.30
CA ASP A 14 11.11 -8.32 3.27
C ASP A 14 10.96 -7.03 4.10
N ARG A 15 10.64 -5.91 3.44
CA ARG A 15 10.43 -4.62 4.13
C ARG A 15 9.18 -4.60 4.99
N LEU A 16 8.06 -5.13 4.50
CA LEU A 16 6.80 -5.16 5.25
C LEU A 16 6.93 -6.07 6.48
N THR A 17 7.55 -7.24 6.33
CA THR A 17 7.79 -8.18 7.44
C THR A 17 8.84 -7.67 8.42
N ALA A 18 9.78 -6.83 7.99
CA ALA A 18 10.74 -6.18 8.87
C ALA A 18 10.16 -4.99 9.67
N MET A 19 8.92 -4.56 9.41
CA MET A 19 8.27 -3.52 10.21
C MET A 19 7.66 -4.12 11.47
N ASP A 20 8.30 -3.92 12.62
CA ASP A 20 7.78 -4.36 13.93
C ASP A 20 6.45 -3.69 14.31
N ASP A 21 6.19 -2.49 13.78
CA ASP A 21 5.03 -1.66 14.12
C ASP A 21 3.75 -2.09 13.37
N ALA A 22 3.85 -3.05 12.45
CA ALA A 22 2.73 -3.49 11.62
C ALA A 22 2.57 -5.01 11.63
N PRO A 23 1.32 -5.53 11.63
CA PRO A 23 1.06 -6.96 11.77
C PRO A 23 1.32 -7.76 10.49
N TRP A 24 2.21 -7.29 9.59
CA TRP A 24 2.51 -7.95 8.32
C TRP A 24 3.27 -9.27 8.50
N ALA A 25 4.08 -9.38 9.56
CA ALA A 25 4.86 -10.58 9.86
C ALA A 25 3.99 -11.79 10.27
N ASP A 26 2.84 -11.55 10.90
CA ASP A 26 1.93 -12.60 11.39
C ASP A 26 0.47 -12.38 10.96
N LEU A 27 0.27 -11.77 9.79
CA LEU A 27 -1.08 -11.45 9.29
C LEU A 27 -1.94 -12.71 9.13
N ASN A 28 -2.95 -12.87 9.99
CA ASN A 28 -3.73 -14.11 10.13
C ASN A 28 -2.89 -15.35 10.47
N GLY A 29 -1.87 -15.21 11.33
CA GLY A 29 -1.04 -16.30 11.85
C GLY A 29 -0.10 -16.92 10.81
N LYS A 30 0.14 -16.25 9.67
CA LYS A 30 1.14 -16.62 8.68
C LYS A 30 1.83 -15.38 8.13
N PRO A 31 3.13 -15.46 7.81
CA PRO A 31 3.82 -14.35 7.17
C PRO A 31 3.17 -14.00 5.84
N LEU A 32 3.18 -12.69 5.54
CA LEU A 32 2.72 -12.20 4.27
C LEU A 32 3.54 -12.85 3.15
N ASP A 33 2.84 -13.46 2.19
CA ASP A 33 3.45 -14.14 1.05
C ASP A 33 3.03 -13.46 -0.25
N ASN A 34 3.79 -13.68 -1.33
CA ASN A 34 3.63 -13.05 -2.63
C ASN A 34 2.20 -13.17 -3.17
N ARG A 35 1.55 -14.33 -2.99
CA ARG A 35 0.16 -14.55 -3.40
C ARG A 35 -0.84 -13.71 -2.61
N ARG A 36 -0.63 -13.58 -1.29
CA ARG A 36 -1.51 -12.78 -0.43
C ARG A 36 -1.35 -11.30 -0.73
N LEU A 37 -0.12 -10.82 -0.80
CA LEU A 37 0.18 -9.44 -1.19
C LEU A 37 -0.43 -9.11 -2.56
N SER A 38 -0.32 -10.03 -3.53
CA SER A 38 -0.94 -9.84 -4.85
C SER A 38 -2.46 -9.74 -4.79
N ARG A 39 -3.13 -10.56 -3.96
CA ARG A 39 -4.59 -10.48 -3.79
C ARG A 39 -5.01 -9.18 -3.12
N MET A 40 -4.31 -8.77 -2.06
CA MET A 40 -4.61 -7.51 -1.36
C MET A 40 -4.41 -6.31 -2.29
N LEU A 41 -3.30 -6.26 -3.03
CA LEU A 41 -3.05 -5.18 -3.99
C LEU A 41 -4.08 -5.17 -5.13
N ALA A 42 -4.55 -6.32 -5.59
CA ALA A 42 -5.56 -6.40 -6.64
C ALA A 42 -6.95 -5.85 -6.23
N GLU A 43 -7.21 -5.66 -4.93
CA GLU A 43 -8.42 -4.97 -4.46
C GLU A 43 -8.34 -3.44 -4.66
N TYR A 44 -7.14 -2.91 -4.84
CA TYR A 44 -6.91 -1.48 -5.08
C TYR A 44 -6.74 -1.18 -6.56
N MET A 45 -7.22 0.00 -6.97
CA MET A 45 -7.17 0.48 -8.34
C MET A 45 -6.10 1.57 -8.50
N THR A 46 -5.36 1.49 -9.61
CA THR A 46 -4.43 2.53 -10.07
C THR A 46 -5.17 3.72 -10.70
N ALA A 47 -4.43 4.78 -11.04
CA ALA A 47 -4.92 5.94 -11.77
C ALA A 47 -5.71 5.59 -13.04
N ASP A 48 -5.23 4.58 -13.77
CA ASP A 48 -5.81 4.11 -15.02
C ASP A 48 -7.04 3.20 -14.81
N ASN A 49 -7.55 3.13 -13.57
CA ASN A 49 -8.66 2.26 -13.17
C ASN A 49 -8.37 0.77 -13.42
N GLU A 50 -7.10 0.39 -13.41
CA GLU A 50 -6.63 -0.99 -13.47
C GLU A 50 -6.27 -1.51 -12.06
N PRO A 51 -6.59 -2.77 -11.72
CA PRO A 51 -6.14 -3.39 -10.49
C PRO A 51 -4.62 -3.46 -10.38
N ILE A 52 -4.07 -3.24 -9.19
CA ILE A 52 -2.62 -3.37 -8.98
C ILE A 52 -2.21 -4.84 -9.07
N ALA A 53 -1.54 -5.21 -10.17
CA ALA A 53 -1.10 -6.58 -10.43
C ALA A 53 0.42 -6.70 -10.53
N SER A 54 0.96 -7.86 -10.14
CA SER A 54 2.40 -8.13 -10.25
C SER A 54 2.82 -8.32 -11.71
N ARG A 55 3.71 -7.44 -12.18
CA ARG A 55 4.26 -7.45 -13.54
C ARG A 55 5.66 -8.08 -13.53
N ASN A 56 6.08 -8.59 -14.69
CA ASN A 56 7.45 -9.08 -14.86
C ASN A 56 8.39 -7.88 -14.96
N ILE A 57 9.29 -7.73 -13.99
CA ILE A 57 10.31 -6.68 -13.98
C ILE A 57 11.70 -7.32 -14.09
N LYS A 58 12.60 -6.67 -14.82
CA LYS A 58 14.02 -7.02 -14.79
C LYS A 58 14.65 -6.35 -13.58
N ALA A 59 15.15 -7.15 -12.65
CA ALA A 59 15.87 -6.70 -11.46
C ALA A 59 17.14 -7.55 -11.29
N ALA A 60 18.30 -6.90 -11.13
CA ALA A 60 19.58 -7.55 -10.87
C ALA A 60 19.94 -8.71 -11.82
N GLY A 61 19.63 -8.57 -13.12
CA GLY A 61 19.93 -9.58 -14.14
C GLY A 61 18.91 -10.72 -14.28
N SER A 62 17.89 -10.77 -13.41
CA SER A 62 16.82 -11.77 -13.47
C SER A 62 15.46 -11.11 -13.71
N VAL A 63 14.53 -11.87 -14.31
CA VAL A 63 13.13 -11.46 -14.42
C VAL A 63 12.39 -11.96 -13.20
N LEU A 64 11.91 -11.03 -12.38
CA LEU A 64 11.15 -11.32 -11.17
C LEU A 64 9.76 -10.71 -11.26
N LYS A 65 8.83 -11.20 -10.43
CA LYS A 65 7.56 -10.53 -10.21
C LYS A 65 7.78 -9.30 -9.35
N GLY A 66 7.17 -8.18 -9.74
CA GLY A 66 7.27 -6.93 -9.02
C GLY A 66 6.24 -5.91 -9.48
N TYR A 67 6.33 -4.73 -8.90
CA TYR A 67 5.39 -3.63 -9.09
C TYR A 67 6.15 -2.36 -9.48
N TYR A 68 5.49 -1.49 -10.21
CA TYR A 68 6.02 -0.16 -10.45
C TYR A 68 5.78 0.70 -9.20
N ALA A 69 6.81 1.44 -8.80
CA ALA A 69 6.70 2.33 -7.65
C ALA A 69 5.63 3.40 -7.87
N ALA A 70 5.45 3.85 -9.13
CA ALA A 70 4.41 4.80 -9.52
C ALA A 70 3.00 4.26 -9.25
N ASP A 71 2.69 3.03 -9.69
CA ASP A 71 1.37 2.40 -9.48
C ASP A 71 1.04 2.27 -7.98
N LEU A 72 2.03 1.85 -7.18
CA LEU A 72 1.86 1.72 -5.73
C LEU A 72 1.71 3.08 -5.04
N TRP A 73 2.51 4.08 -5.45
CA TRP A 73 2.45 5.42 -4.90
C TRP A 73 1.11 6.11 -5.21
N ASP A 74 0.60 5.96 -6.43
CA ASP A 74 -0.68 6.52 -6.82
C ASP A 74 -1.82 5.93 -5.98
N ALA A 75 -1.86 4.60 -5.85
CA ALA A 75 -2.84 3.93 -5.00
C ALA A 75 -2.70 4.35 -3.53
N TRP A 76 -1.48 4.48 -3.03
CA TRP A 76 -1.23 4.97 -1.68
C TRP A 76 -1.79 6.38 -1.49
N ALA A 77 -1.47 7.31 -2.39
CA ALA A 77 -1.96 8.69 -2.32
C ALA A 77 -3.49 8.78 -2.40
N ARG A 78 -4.13 7.86 -3.13
CA ARG A 78 -5.58 7.81 -3.33
C ARG A 78 -6.33 7.22 -2.13
N TYR A 79 -5.87 6.08 -1.61
CA TYR A 79 -6.57 5.33 -0.56
C TYR A 79 -6.05 5.61 0.85
N CYS A 80 -4.87 6.19 0.98
CA CYS A 80 -4.30 6.70 2.22
C CYS A 80 -4.16 8.22 2.13
N PRO A 81 -5.28 8.98 2.05
CA PRO A 81 -5.19 10.43 2.06
C PRO A 81 -4.52 10.87 3.37
N PRO A 82 -3.65 11.89 3.34
CA PRO A 82 -3.15 12.47 4.57
C PRO A 82 -4.35 12.87 5.42
N PRO A 83 -4.34 12.62 6.74
CA PRO A 83 -5.42 13.04 7.62
C PRO A 83 -5.68 14.53 7.36
N PRO A 84 -6.94 14.93 7.11
CA PRO A 84 -7.23 16.32 6.78
C PRO A 84 -6.66 17.20 7.89
N GLU A 85 -5.75 18.09 7.53
CA GLU A 85 -5.29 19.17 8.40
C GLU A 85 -6.41 20.20 8.50
N SER A 86 -7.51 19.83 9.16
CA SER A 86 -8.46 20.81 9.69
C SER A 86 -9.32 20.13 10.76
N PRO A 87 -9.40 20.74 11.95
CA PRO A 87 -10.12 20.20 13.08
C PRO A 87 -11.59 20.07 12.73
N LEU A 88 -12.23 19.07 13.33
CA LEU A 88 -13.66 18.99 13.57
C LEU A 88 -14.36 20.36 13.35
N PRO A 89 -15.24 20.53 12.33
CA PRO A 89 -16.15 21.67 12.36
C PRO A 89 -16.84 21.66 13.73
N PRO A 90 -16.98 22.81 14.41
CA PRO A 90 -17.58 22.85 15.74
C PRO A 90 -18.92 22.13 15.66
N LEU A 91 -19.03 21.05 16.44
CA LEU A 91 -20.30 20.35 16.62
C LEU A 91 -21.33 21.44 16.96
N PRO A 92 -22.46 21.55 16.24
CA PRO A 92 -23.52 22.44 16.66
C PRO A 92 -23.87 22.05 18.10
N GLY A 93 -23.64 22.98 19.01
CA GLY A 93 -23.83 22.76 20.43
C GLY A 93 -25.20 22.12 20.65
N THR A 94 -25.22 21.08 21.47
CA THR A 94 -26.46 20.61 22.09
C THR A 94 -26.96 21.73 22.99
N GLU A 95 -27.63 22.72 22.40
CA GLU A 95 -28.40 23.71 23.12
C GLU A 95 -29.64 23.00 23.64
N ASN A 96 -29.49 22.42 24.82
CA ASN A 96 -30.62 22.17 25.70
C ASN A 96 -31.29 23.51 25.99
N ALA A 97 -32.40 23.76 25.32
CA ALA A 97 -33.34 24.81 25.70
C ALA A 97 -34.57 24.16 26.35
N ALA A 98 -34.64 24.38 27.67
CA ALA A 98 -35.79 24.48 28.57
C ALA A 98 -36.98 23.50 28.42
#